data_AF-A0A0F9GNM8-F1
#
_entry.id   AF-A0A0F9GNM8-F1
#
_cell.length_a   1.000
_cell.length_b   1.000
_cell.length_c   1.000
_cell.angle_alpha   90.00
_cell.angle_beta   90.00
_cell.angle_gamma   90.00
#
_symmetry.space_group_name_H-M   'P 1'
#
loop_
_entity.id
_entity.type
_entity.pdbx_description
1 polymer ?
#
loop_
_entity_poly.entity_id
_entity_poly.type
_entity_poly.pdbx_seq_one_letter_code
_entity_poly.pdbx_strand_id
1 'polypeptide(L)'
;MEQVLNRAGHLAFVEALQASETIRYEASRVSSETALYRMRKVWFTQGDHLVRPTHQKANGTSRFVNHEGWGGRQGKFLIGGALLKHPRDPAGPPQEVINCRCFMEYRRVRQQRQPR
;
A
#
# COMPACT_ATOMS: atom_id res chain seq x y z
N MET A 1 -32.25 2.42 13.96
CA MET A 1 -31.85 1.28 13.12
C MET A 1 -30.90 1.71 11.99
N GLU A 2 -31.25 2.73 11.21
CA GLU A 2 -30.43 3.26 10.10
C GLU A 2 -28.97 3.57 10.47
N GLN A 3 -28.71 4.26 11.59
CA GLN A 3 -27.35 4.56 12.05
C GLN A 3 -26.50 3.30 12.30
N VAL A 4 -27.10 2.22 12.79
CA VAL A 4 -26.42 0.94 13.04
C VAL A 4 -26.06 0.28 11.71
N LEU A 5 -26.97 0.29 10.75
CA LEU A 5 -26.74 -0.26 9.41
C LEU A 5 -25.65 0.50 8.65
N ASN A 6 -25.66 1.84 8.70
CA ASN A 6 -24.63 2.67 8.08
C ASN A 6 -23.25 2.41 8.67
N ARG A 7 -23.15 2.27 10.00
CA ARG A 7 -21.89 1.91 10.66
C ARG A 7 -21.42 0.52 10.27
N ALA A 8 -22.31 -0.47 10.25
CA ALA A 8 -21.98 -1.83 9.85
C ALA A 8 -21.47 -1.90 8.40
N GLY A 9 -22.14 -1.21 7.48
CA GLY A 9 -21.71 -1.12 6.08
C GLY A 9 -20.34 -0.46 5.93
N HIS A 10 -20.09 0.64 6.65
CA HIS A 10 -18.79 1.31 6.64
C HIS A 10 -17.65 0.41 7.16
N LEU A 11 -17.88 -0.30 8.27
CA LEU A 11 -16.89 -1.23 8.82
C LEU A 11 -16.60 -2.38 7.85
N ALA A 12 -17.64 -3.00 7.30
CA ALA A 12 -17.48 -4.08 6.31
C ALA A 12 -16.68 -3.62 5.09
N PHE A 13 -16.96 -2.41 4.60
CA PHE A 13 -16.23 -1.82 3.47
C PHE A 13 -14.75 -1.58 3.79
N VAL A 14 -14.44 -1.02 4.96
CA VAL A 14 -13.06 -0.76 5.39
C VAL A 14 -12.27 -2.07 5.51
N GLU A 15 -12.85 -3.09 6.15
CA GLU A 15 -12.21 -4.40 6.32
C GLU A 15 -11.96 -5.09 4.97
N ALA A 16 -12.93 -5.07 4.05
CA ALA A 16 -12.77 -5.66 2.71
C ALA A 16 -11.64 -5.00 1.91
N LEU A 17 -11.52 -3.68 2.00
CA LEU A 17 -10.44 -2.95 1.35
C LEU A 17 -9.07 -3.21 2.00
N GLN A 18 -9.01 -3.35 3.31
CA GLN A 18 -7.79 -3.72 4.03
C GLN A 18 -7.31 -5.12 3.63
N ALA A 19 -8.24 -6.10 3.61
CA ALA A 19 -7.95 -7.46 3.20
C ALA A 19 -7.44 -7.52 1.75
N SER A 20 -8.10 -6.78 0.85
CA SER A 20 -7.71 -6.72 -0.56
C SER A 20 -6.30 -6.16 -0.75
N GLU A 21 -5.93 -5.06 -0.09
CA GLU A 21 -4.59 -4.48 -0.22
C GLU A 21 -3.51 -5.39 0.38
N THR A 22 -3.82 -6.08 1.49
CA THR A 22 -2.92 -7.05 2.12
C THR A 22 -2.63 -8.22 1.18
N ILE A 23 -3.67 -8.83 0.61
CA ILE A 23 -3.52 -9.97 -0.31
C ILE A 23 -2.77 -9.54 -1.57
N ARG A 24 -3.09 -8.38 -2.15
CA ARG A 24 -2.38 -7.86 -3.33
C ARG A 24 -0.90 -7.64 -3.05
N TYR A 25 -0.56 -7.14 -1.87
CA TYR A 25 0.83 -6.97 -1.45
C TYR A 25 1.55 -8.32 -1.33
N GLU A 26 0.98 -9.28 -0.60
CA GLU A 26 1.61 -10.59 -0.40
C GLU A 26 1.73 -11.38 -1.71
N ALA A 27 0.70 -11.36 -2.56
CA ALA A 27 0.74 -11.98 -3.89
C ALA A 27 1.84 -11.36 -4.76
N SER A 28 1.99 -10.03 -4.72
CA SER A 28 3.06 -9.36 -5.44
C SER A 28 4.45 -9.69 -4.88
N ARG A 29 4.59 -9.85 -3.56
CA ARG A 29 5.85 -10.21 -2.90
C ARG A 29 6.32 -11.58 -3.35
N VAL A 30 5.44 -12.58 -3.21
CA VAL A 30 5.71 -13.97 -3.63
C VAL A 30 6.00 -14.03 -5.13
N SER A 31 5.22 -13.31 -5.95
CA SER A 31 5.48 -13.24 -7.40
C SER A 31 6.88 -12.70 -7.71
N SER A 32 7.36 -11.69 -6.99
CA SER A 32 8.71 -11.13 -7.21
C SER A 32 9.87 -11.98 -6.68
N GLU A 33 9.61 -12.99 -5.86
CA GLU A 33 10.66 -13.91 -5.37
C GLU A 33 11.07 -14.92 -6.46
N THR A 34 10.13 -15.33 -7.32
CA THR A 34 10.34 -16.39 -8.33
C THR A 34 10.32 -15.87 -9.77
N ALA A 35 9.87 -14.65 -10.00
CA ALA A 35 9.73 -14.10 -11.35
C ALA A 35 11.06 -13.60 -11.96
N LEU A 36 11.16 -13.72 -13.30
CA LEU A 36 12.20 -13.08 -14.13
C LEU A 36 12.04 -11.56 -14.25
N TYR A 37 11.17 -10.96 -13.43
CA TYR A 37 10.88 -9.53 -13.41
C TYR A 37 10.78 -9.04 -11.97
N ARG A 38 11.12 -7.77 -11.75
CA ARG A 38 10.91 -7.13 -10.45
C ARG A 38 9.50 -6.57 -10.38
N MET A 39 8.88 -6.65 -9.21
CA MET A 39 7.62 -5.97 -8.95
C MET A 39 7.86 -4.61 -8.32
N ARG A 40 7.26 -3.57 -8.89
CA ARG A 40 7.21 -2.22 -8.34
C ARG A 40 5.78 -1.90 -7.95
N LYS A 41 5.59 -1.39 -6.75
CA LYS A 41 4.30 -0.93 -6.26
C LYS A 41 4.27 0.59 -6.22
N VAL A 42 3.16 1.18 -6.62
CA VAL A 42 2.95 2.64 -6.71
C VAL A 42 1.77 3.01 -5.82
N TRP A 43 1.98 4.00 -4.96
CA TRP A 43 0.96 4.49 -4.04
C TRP A 43 0.09 5.53 -4.72
N PHE A 44 -1.22 5.32 -4.73
CA PHE A 44 -2.18 6.29 -5.24
C PHE A 44 -3.19 6.69 -4.17
N THR A 45 -3.68 7.93 -4.28
CA THR A 45 -4.76 8.44 -3.43
C THR A 45 -6.03 8.61 -4.25
N GLN A 46 -7.19 8.63 -3.59
CA GLN A 46 -8.46 8.98 -4.22
C GLN A 46 -8.49 10.43 -4.77
N GLY A 47 -7.56 11.29 -4.33
CA GLY A 47 -7.42 12.67 -4.83
C GLY A 47 -8.45 13.67 -4.27
N ASP A 48 -9.26 13.29 -3.29
CA ASP A 48 -10.24 14.18 -2.66
C ASP A 48 -9.69 14.90 -1.41
N HIS A 49 -10.46 15.88 -0.93
CA HIS A 49 -10.10 16.70 0.23
C HIS A 49 -10.06 15.93 1.56
N LEU A 50 -10.53 14.67 1.60
CA LEU A 50 -10.49 13.82 2.79
C LEU A 50 -9.19 13.00 2.85
N VAL A 51 -8.37 13.04 1.81
CA VAL A 51 -7.03 12.44 1.83
C VAL A 51 -6.11 13.27 2.72
N ARG A 52 -5.49 12.61 3.71
CA ARG A 52 -4.51 13.24 4.63
C ARG A 52 -3.32 13.85 3.88
N PRO A 53 -2.74 14.98 4.33
CA PRO A 53 -1.57 15.58 3.69
C PRO A 53 -0.36 14.63 3.59
N THR A 54 -0.15 13.77 4.60
CA THR A 54 0.90 12.73 4.60
C THR A 54 0.73 11.73 3.45
N HIS A 55 -0.52 11.37 3.13
CA HIS A 55 -0.86 10.47 2.03
C HIS A 55 -0.82 11.16 0.68
N GLN A 56 -1.24 12.43 0.60
CA GLN A 56 -1.10 13.23 -0.63
C GLN A 56 0.36 13.30 -1.08
N LYS A 57 1.29 13.52 -0.13
CA LYS A 57 2.74 13.50 -0.40
C LYS A 57 3.24 12.15 -0.96
N ALA A 58 2.57 11.06 -0.62
CA ALA A 58 2.92 9.73 -1.10
C ALA A 58 2.32 9.40 -2.47
N ASN A 59 1.38 10.20 -2.98
CA ASN A 59 0.72 9.96 -4.26
C ASN A 59 1.73 9.87 -5.41
N GLY A 60 1.62 8.85 -6.24
CA GLY A 60 2.52 8.55 -7.35
C GLY A 60 3.90 8.02 -6.95
N THR A 61 4.24 8.00 -5.66
CA THR A 61 5.55 7.47 -5.23
C THR A 61 5.58 5.95 -5.39
N SER A 62 6.76 5.40 -5.69
CA SER A 62 6.90 3.97 -5.95
C SER A 62 8.05 3.32 -5.18
N ARG A 63 7.90 2.03 -4.90
CA ARG A 63 8.92 1.18 -4.25
C ARG A 63 8.94 -0.18 -4.93
N PHE A 64 10.11 -0.80 -5.02
CA PHE A 64 10.16 -2.22 -5.34
C PHE A 64 9.63 -3.03 -4.15
N VAL A 65 8.91 -4.11 -4.43
CA VAL A 65 8.26 -4.91 -3.39
C VAL A 65 9.29 -5.58 -2.47
N ASN A 66 10.37 -6.12 -3.05
CA ASN A 66 11.41 -6.89 -2.35
C ASN A 66 12.74 -6.12 -2.16
N HIS A 67 12.78 -4.81 -2.41
CA HIS A 67 14.03 -4.05 -2.26
C HIS A 67 14.23 -3.62 -0.82
N GLU A 68 15.46 -3.73 -0.31
CA GLU A 68 15.83 -3.19 1.00
C GLU A 68 15.62 -1.68 1.01
N GLY A 69 14.64 -1.23 1.77
CA GLY A 69 14.35 0.19 1.97
C GLY A 69 15.12 0.72 3.18
N TRP A 70 14.60 1.80 3.75
CA TRP A 70 15.15 2.49 4.91
C TRP A 70 15.49 1.51 6.05
N GLY A 71 16.78 1.41 6.41
CA GLY A 71 17.27 0.54 7.50
C GLY A 71 17.00 -0.96 7.32
N GLY A 72 17.11 -1.49 6.09
CA GLY A 72 16.92 -2.93 5.80
C GLY A 72 15.46 -3.39 5.75
N ARG A 73 14.49 -2.46 5.84
CA ARG A 73 13.05 -2.79 5.82
C ARG A 73 12.53 -2.84 4.40
N GLN A 74 12.21 -4.04 3.92
CA GLN A 74 11.82 -4.30 2.54
C GLN A 74 10.61 -3.46 2.08
N GLY A 75 10.80 -2.67 1.03
CA GLY A 75 9.74 -2.10 0.20
C GLY A 75 8.75 -1.16 0.89
N LYS A 76 8.98 -0.66 2.11
CA LYS A 76 7.99 0.18 2.83
C LYS A 76 7.97 1.64 2.36
N PHE A 77 6.83 2.29 2.54
CA PHE A 77 6.61 3.73 2.37
C PHE A 77 6.72 4.45 3.70
N LEU A 78 7.35 5.62 3.72
CA LEU A 78 7.38 6.50 4.89
C LEU A 78 6.17 7.45 4.82
N ILE A 79 5.17 7.20 5.65
CA ILE A 79 3.91 7.95 5.72
C ILE A 79 3.76 8.50 7.13
N GLY A 80 3.76 9.83 7.30
CA GLY A 80 3.56 10.44 8.62
C GLY A 80 4.57 10.00 9.69
N GLY A 81 5.80 9.62 9.29
CA GLY A 81 6.82 9.07 10.19
C GLY A 81 6.73 7.55 10.42
N ALA A 82 5.66 6.89 9.97
CA ALA A 82 5.49 5.45 10.04
C ALA A 82 5.92 4.75 8.74
N LEU A 83 6.39 3.51 8.85
CA LEU A 83 6.75 2.68 7.70
C LEU A 83 5.63 1.69 7.39
N LEU A 84 4.89 1.97 6.32
CA LEU A 84 3.74 1.17 5.87
C LEU A 84 4.09 0.35 4.63
N LYS A 85 3.60 -0.90 4.57
CA LYS A 85 3.70 -1.74 3.37
C LYS A 85 2.74 -1.27 2.28
N HIS A 86 1.53 -0.89 2.64
CA HIS A 86 0.46 -0.50 1.72
C HIS A 86 -0.55 0.40 2.46
N PRO A 87 -1.51 1.03 1.76
CA PRO A 87 -2.67 1.66 2.38
C PRO A 87 -3.39 0.69 3.32
N ARG A 88 -3.89 1.19 4.46
CA ARG A 88 -4.59 0.38 5.47
C ARG A 88 -3.74 -0.78 6.01
N ASP A 89 -2.41 -0.66 6.04
CA ASP A 89 -1.53 -1.67 6.66
C ASP A 89 -1.89 -1.81 8.16
N PRO A 90 -2.39 -2.98 8.63
CA PRO A 90 -2.81 -3.16 10.01
C PRO A 90 -1.69 -2.94 11.04
N ALA A 91 -0.43 -3.01 10.63
CA ALA A 91 0.73 -2.75 11.49
C ALA A 91 1.05 -1.24 11.63
N GLY A 92 0.34 -0.36 10.92
CA GLY A 92 0.54 1.08 10.96
C GLY A 92 -0.22 1.78 12.10
N PRO A 93 0.16 3.04 12.43
CA PRO A 93 -0.55 3.81 13.44
C PRO A 93 -1.98 4.15 12.98
N PRO A 94 -2.99 4.08 13.87
CA PRO A 94 -4.40 4.36 13.55
C PRO A 94 -4.62 5.65 12.76
N GLN A 95 -3.86 6.70 13.07
CA GLN A 95 -3.96 8.02 12.46
C GLN A 95 -3.63 8.00 10.96
N GLU A 96 -2.85 7.04 10.46
CA GLU A 96 -2.50 6.90 9.04
C GLU A 96 -3.30 5.78 8.33
N VAL A 97 -3.93 4.86 9.07
CA VAL A 97 -4.53 3.65 8.47
C VAL A 97 -6.07 3.63 8.50
N ILE A 98 -6.70 4.20 9.53
CA ILE A 98 -8.16 4.20 9.67
C ILE A 98 -8.78 5.10 8.60
N ASN A 99 -9.85 4.62 7.95
CA ASN A 99 -10.55 5.34 6.86
C ASN A 99 -9.60 5.80 5.74
N CYS A 100 -8.48 5.12 5.54
CA CYS A 100 -7.54 5.46 4.48
C CYS A 100 -8.19 5.22 3.11
N ARG A 101 -8.08 6.23 2.23
CA ARG A 101 -8.69 6.30 0.89
C ARG A 101 -7.66 6.04 -0.24
N CYS A 102 -6.54 5.44 0.11
CA CYS A 102 -5.45 5.16 -0.84
C CYS A 102 -5.55 3.73 -1.36
N PHE A 103 -4.88 3.46 -2.48
CA PHE A 103 -4.81 2.15 -3.10
C PHE A 103 -3.44 1.97 -3.77
N MET A 104 -3.08 0.71 -4.02
CA MET A 104 -1.84 0.39 -4.73
C MET A 104 -2.08 0.01 -6.18
N GLU A 105 -1.12 0.33 -7.02
CA GLU A 105 -0.92 -0.32 -8.31
C GLU A 105 0.37 -1.14 -8.28
N TYR A 106 0.35 -2.34 -8.86
CA TYR A 106 1.50 -3.23 -8.94
C TYR A 106 1.92 -3.39 -10.40
N ARG A 107 3.17 -3.04 -10.71
CA ARG A 107 3.72 -3.01 -12.06
C ARG A 107 4.91 -3.96 -12.15
N ARG A 108 4.94 -4.75 -13.22
CA ARG A 108 6.13 -5.53 -13.60
C ARG A 108 7.16 -4.58 -14.22
N VAL A 109 8.41 -4.69 -13.77
CA VAL A 109 9.53 -3.94 -14.32
C VAL A 109 10.53 -4.96 -14.86
N ARG A 110 10.82 -4.88 -16.18
CA ARG A 110 11.85 -5.71 -16.81
C ARG A 110 13.19 -5.47 -16.11
N GLN A 111 13.84 -6.55 -15.71
CA GLN A 111 15.20 -6.48 -15.20
C GLN A 111 16.10 -6.24 -16.42
N GLN A 112 16.65 -5.03 -16.58
CA GLN A 112 17.77 -4.86 -17.50
C GLN A 112 18.91 -5.73 -16.95
N ARG A 113 19.39 -6.70 -17.75
CA ARG A 113 20.64 -7.41 -17.44
C ARG A 113 21.72 -6.34 -17.36
N GLN A 114 22.33 -6.15 -16.18
CA GLN A 114 23.60 -5.43 -16.12
C GLN A 114 24.58 -6.17 -17.02
N PRO A 115 25.24 -5.50 -17.98
CA PRO A 115 26.37 -6.09 -18.67
C PRO A 115 27.42 -6.44 -17.59
N ARG A 116 27.95 -7.66 -17.68
CA ARG A 116 29.03 -8.15 -16.81
C ARG A 116 30.30 -7.36 -17.07
#